data_AF-A0A182Q360-F1
#
_entry.id   AF-A0A182Q360-F1
#
_cell.length_a   1.000
_cell.length_b   1.000
_cell.length_c   1.000
_cell.angle_alpha   90.00
_cell.angle_beta   90.00
_cell.angle_gamma   90.00
#
_symmetry.space_group_name_H-M   'P 1'
#
loop_
_entity.id
_entity.type
_entity.pdbx_description
1 polymer ?
#
loop_
_entity_poly.entity_id
_entity_poly.type
_entity_poly.pdbx_seq_one_letter_code
_entity_poly.pdbx_strand_id
1 'polypeptide(L)'
;LHPGNMVSSALSRNWWFYRLLFGLVRPFTKSLQQAASTTVYCATAYELTGLTALYFNNCYVCDPSGASKNEQLQQSLWELSDKMVQRVMGDPK
;
A
#
# COMPACT_ATOMS: atom_id res chain seq x y z
N LEU A 1 -4.38 3.21 0.94
CA LEU A 1 -4.71 3.10 -0.50
C LEU A 1 -4.02 1.88 -1.09
N HIS A 2 -4.53 1.33 -2.19
CA HIS A 2 -3.93 0.18 -2.86
C HIS A 2 -4.00 0.32 -4.39
N PRO A 3 -2.88 0.12 -5.12
CA PRO A 3 -2.80 0.36 -6.57
C PRO A 3 -3.38 -0.78 -7.42
N GLY A 4 -3.73 -1.92 -6.81
CA GLY A 4 -4.21 -3.11 -7.51
C GLY A 4 -3.22 -4.28 -7.40
N ASN A 5 -3.72 -5.49 -7.67
CA ASN A 5 -2.95 -6.72 -7.49
C ASN A 5 -2.11 -7.04 -8.73
N MET A 6 -0.90 -7.58 -8.50
CA MET A 6 0.00 -8.08 -9.54
C MET A 6 0.23 -7.11 -10.71
N VAL A 7 0.14 -5.80 -10.44
CA VAL A 7 0.42 -4.76 -11.42
C VAL A 7 1.85 -4.95 -11.93
N SER A 8 2.00 -4.97 -13.26
CA SER A 8 3.28 -5.13 -13.96
C SER A 8 4.20 -3.91 -13.71
N SER A 9 4.76 -3.89 -12.50
CA SER A 9 5.73 -2.94 -11.98
C SER A 9 7.07 -3.66 -11.81
N ALA A 10 8.06 -2.96 -11.26
CA ALA A 10 9.37 -3.57 -11.08
C ALA A 10 9.48 -4.44 -9.81
N LEU A 11 8.39 -4.72 -9.07
CA LEU A 11 8.43 -5.62 -7.90
C LEU A 11 8.98 -7.02 -8.21
N SER A 12 8.65 -7.56 -9.39
CA SER A 12 9.13 -8.88 -9.83
C SER A 12 10.57 -8.90 -10.35
N ARG A 13 11.29 -7.76 -10.35
CA ARG A 13 12.56 -7.63 -11.07
C ARG A 13 13.67 -8.57 -10.59
N ASN A 14 13.68 -8.98 -9.32
CA ASN A 14 14.80 -9.75 -8.74
C ASN A 14 14.64 -11.27 -8.85
N TRP A 15 13.48 -11.77 -9.31
CA TRP A 15 13.25 -13.22 -9.37
C TRP A 15 12.54 -13.63 -10.66
N TRP A 16 13.19 -14.51 -11.43
CA TRP A 16 12.71 -14.94 -12.74
C TRP A 16 11.30 -15.57 -12.68
N PHE A 17 11.00 -16.32 -11.61
CA PHE A 17 9.68 -16.93 -11.42
C PHE A 17 8.60 -15.86 -11.24
N TYR A 18 8.85 -14.82 -10.43
CA TYR A 18 7.91 -13.70 -10.34
C TYR A 18 7.79 -12.93 -11.66
N ARG A 19 8.88 -12.79 -12.44
CA ARG A 19 8.79 -12.14 -13.76
C ARG A 19 7.85 -12.92 -14.70
N LEU A 20 7.98 -14.25 -14.71
CA LEU A 20 7.11 -15.14 -15.49
C LEU A 20 5.65 -15.01 -15.03
N LEU A 21 5.41 -15.13 -13.72
CA LEU A 21 4.06 -15.03 -13.15
C LEU A 21 3.39 -13.69 -13.49
N PHE A 22 4.09 -12.57 -13.27
CA PHE A 22 3.59 -11.23 -13.59
C PHE A 22 3.38 -11.05 -15.10
N GLY A 23 4.20 -11.68 -15.94
CA GLY A 23 4.02 -11.69 -17.39
C GLY A 23 2.73 -12.41 -17.82
N LEU A 24 2.47 -13.58 -17.23
CA LEU A 24 1.29 -14.41 -17.54
C LEU A 24 -0.03 -13.74 -17.14
N VAL A 25 -0.08 -13.14 -15.95
CA VAL A 25 -1.30 -12.52 -15.43
C VAL A 25 -1.54 -11.10 -15.96
N ARG A 26 -0.54 -10.49 -16.62
CA ARG A 26 -0.58 -9.09 -17.07
C ARG A 26 -1.86 -8.70 -17.82
N PRO A 27 -2.39 -9.49 -18.78
CA PRO A 27 -3.61 -9.14 -19.50
C PRO A 27 -4.86 -9.00 -18.61
N PHE A 28 -4.84 -9.61 -17.43
CA PHE A 28 -5.94 -9.62 -16.46
C PHE A 28 -5.71 -8.65 -15.28
N THR A 29 -4.66 -7.83 -15.36
CA THR A 29 -4.29 -6.86 -14.31
C THR A 29 -4.37 -5.43 -14.83
N LYS A 30 -4.43 -4.47 -13.90
CA LYS A 30 -4.42 -3.04 -14.23
C LYS A 30 -3.14 -2.66 -14.97
N SER A 31 -3.24 -1.71 -15.91
CA SER A 31 -2.08 -0.99 -16.43
C SER A 31 -1.42 -0.17 -15.33
N LEU A 32 -0.16 0.28 -15.54
CA LEU A 32 0.53 1.13 -14.59
C LEU A 32 -0.21 2.46 -14.33
N GLN A 33 -0.81 3.03 -15.38
CA GLN A 33 -1.60 4.26 -15.27
C GLN A 33 -2.88 4.05 -14.44
N GLN A 34 -3.60 2.94 -14.69
CA GLN A 34 -4.78 2.57 -13.90
C GLN A 34 -4.43 2.23 -12.44
N ALA A 35 -3.23 1.70 -12.20
CA ALA A 35 -2.76 1.40 -10.86
C ALA A 35 -2.39 2.67 -10.08
N ALA A 36 -1.72 3.62 -10.76
CA ALA A 36 -1.33 4.90 -10.18
C ALA A 36 -2.53 5.83 -9.89
N SER A 37 -3.65 5.65 -10.59
CA SER A 37 -4.80 6.56 -10.49
C SER A 37 -5.33 6.72 -9.06
N THR A 38 -5.32 5.64 -8.26
CA THR A 38 -5.82 5.70 -6.87
C THR A 38 -4.88 6.52 -5.99
N THR A 39 -3.57 6.43 -6.20
CA THR A 39 -2.59 7.26 -5.50
C THR A 39 -2.74 8.72 -5.87
N VAL A 40 -2.85 9.02 -7.16
CA VAL A 40 -3.03 10.40 -7.65
C VAL A 40 -4.33 10.98 -7.09
N TYR A 41 -5.44 10.25 -7.19
CA TYR A 41 -6.73 10.66 -6.62
C TYR A 41 -6.62 10.98 -5.13
N CYS A 42 -6.08 10.07 -4.31
CA CYS A 42 -5.90 10.33 -2.88
C CYS A 42 -4.99 11.51 -2.56
N ALA A 43 -4.04 11.84 -3.44
CA ALA A 43 -3.09 12.93 -3.23
C ALA A 43 -3.61 14.30 -3.68
N THR A 44 -4.52 14.35 -4.65
CA THR A 44 -4.88 15.61 -5.34
C THR A 44 -6.36 15.97 -5.34
N ALA A 45 -7.25 15.03 -5.01
CA ALA A 45 -8.70 15.26 -5.06
C ALA A 45 -9.14 16.20 -3.93
N TYR A 46 -9.71 17.35 -4.29
CA TYR A 46 -10.13 18.38 -3.32
C TYR A 46 -11.26 17.89 -2.42
N GLU A 47 -12.14 17.04 -2.95
CA GLU A 47 -13.23 16.38 -2.23
C GLU A 47 -12.75 15.48 -1.08
N LEU A 48 -11.47 15.11 -1.04
CA LEU A 48 -10.88 14.34 0.05
C LEU A 48 -10.24 15.20 1.14
N THR A 49 -10.25 16.53 0.99
CA THR A 49 -9.66 17.45 1.97
C THR A 49 -10.28 17.24 3.35
N GLY A 50 -9.44 16.96 4.35
CA GLY A 50 -9.86 16.74 5.74
C GLY A 50 -10.37 15.33 6.04
N LEU A 51 -10.51 14.45 5.03
CA LEU A 51 -10.87 13.05 5.26
C LEU A 51 -9.63 12.26 5.70
N THR A 52 -9.78 11.46 6.77
CA THR A 52 -8.70 10.64 7.33
C THR A 52 -9.21 9.23 7.65
N ALA A 53 -8.29 8.30 7.95
CA ALA A 53 -8.60 6.91 8.34
C ALA A 53 -9.39 6.07 7.32
N LEU A 54 -9.46 6.51 6.05
CA LEU A 54 -10.13 5.77 4.97
C LEU A 54 -9.14 4.92 4.17
N TYR A 55 -9.60 3.75 3.73
CA TYR A 55 -8.86 2.89 2.80
C TYR A 55 -9.45 3.01 1.40
N PHE A 56 -8.59 3.24 0.41
CA PHE A 56 -9.00 3.42 -0.99
C PHE A 56 -8.46 2.30 -1.88
N ASN A 57 -9.31 1.79 -2.77
CA ASN A 57 -8.93 0.92 -3.88
C ASN A 57 -9.78 1.31 -5.09
N ASN A 58 -9.16 1.40 -6.27
CA ASN A 58 -9.85 1.78 -7.50
C ASN A 58 -10.55 3.15 -7.41
N CYS A 59 -9.86 4.15 -6.84
CA CYS A 59 -10.40 5.49 -6.58
C CYS A 59 -11.71 5.51 -5.76
N TYR A 60 -11.97 4.46 -4.97
CA TYR A 60 -13.19 4.32 -4.19
C TYR A 60 -12.89 3.90 -2.75
N VAL A 61 -13.70 4.37 -1.80
CA VAL A 61 -13.58 3.99 -0.39
C VAL A 61 -13.99 2.53 -0.22
N CYS A 62 -13.11 1.74 0.37
CA CYS A 62 -13.30 0.31 0.55
C CYS A 62 -13.15 -0.08 2.01
N ASP A 63 -13.87 -1.12 2.41
CA ASP A 63 -13.70 -1.69 3.74
C ASP A 63 -12.36 -2.42 3.83
N PRO A 64 -11.47 -2.07 4.78
CA PRO A 64 -10.20 -2.77 4.93
C PRO A 64 -10.39 -4.06 5.74
N SER A 65 -9.33 -4.86 5.86
CA SER A 65 -9.40 -6.13 6.59
C SER A 65 -9.74 -5.92 8.07
N GLY A 66 -10.40 -6.90 8.70
CA GLY A 66 -10.73 -6.83 10.13
C GLY A 66 -9.48 -6.66 11.01
N ALA A 67 -8.38 -7.34 10.65
CA ALA A 67 -7.11 -7.21 11.36
C ALA A 67 -6.56 -5.78 11.34
N SER A 68 -6.72 -5.04 10.23
CA SER A 68 -6.25 -3.66 10.17
C SER A 68 -7.08 -2.70 11.01
N LYS A 69 -8.27 -3.10 11.49
CA LYS A 69 -9.14 -2.29 12.38
C LYS A 69 -8.89 -2.56 13.86
N ASN A 70 -8.01 -3.50 14.20
CA ASN A 70 -7.67 -3.82 15.58
C ASN A 70 -6.70 -2.77 16.14
N GLU A 71 -7.22 -1.83 16.94
CA GLU A 71 -6.45 -0.73 17.54
C GLU A 71 -5.31 -1.22 18.45
N GLN A 72 -5.54 -2.29 19.22
CA GLN A 72 -4.51 -2.86 20.10
C GLN A 72 -3.32 -3.41 19.28
N LEU A 73 -3.61 -4.06 18.15
CA LEU A 73 -2.59 -4.56 17.24
C LEU A 73 -1.85 -3.42 16.55
N GLN A 74 -2.56 -2.36 16.13
CA GLN A 74 -1.93 -1.16 15.55
C GLN A 74 -0.94 -0.52 16.54
N GLN A 75 -1.35 -0.31 17.79
CA GLN A 75 -0.52 0.28 18.82
C GLN A 75 0.71 -0.59 19.13
N SER A 76 0.50 -1.91 19.27
CA SER A 76 1.60 -2.85 19.51
C SER A 76 2.61 -2.87 18.36
N LEU A 77 2.14 -2.80 17.11
CA LEU A 77 2.98 -2.73 15.92
C LEU A 77 3.78 -1.43 15.86
N TRP A 78 3.16 -0.30 16.22
CA TRP A 78 3.83 1.00 16.30
C TRP A 78 4.98 0.98 17.29
N GLU A 79 4.72 0.59 18.54
CA GLU A 79 5.74 0.55 19.60
C GLU A 79 6.90 -0.40 19.27
N LEU A 80 6.59 -1.56 18.68
CA LEU A 80 7.62 -2.50 18.25
C LEU A 80 8.50 -1.89 17.14
N SER A 81 7.87 -1.26 16.15
CA SER A 81 8.57 -0.64 15.02
C SER A 81 9.45 0.53 15.47
N ASP A 82 8.94 1.38 16.35
CA ASP A 82 9.68 2.51 16.93
C ASP A 82 10.93 2.02 17.69
N LYS A 83 10.79 0.99 18.54
CA LYS A 83 11.93 0.34 19.21
C LYS A 83 12.96 -0.22 18.22
N MET A 84 12.51 -0.83 17.12
CA MET A 84 13.41 -1.34 16.08
C MET A 84 14.19 -0.21 15.40
N VAL A 85 13.53 0.91 15.10
CA VAL A 85 14.16 2.09 14.47
C VAL A 85 15.15 2.74 15.42
N GLN A 86 14.78 2.99 16.68
CA GLN A 86 15.66 3.56 17.71
C GLN A 86 16.91 2.72 17.91
N ARG A 87 16.77 1.38 17.93
CA ARG A 87 17.90 0.46 18.05
C ARG A 87 18.92 0.61 16.92
N VAL A 88 18.48 0.93 15.69
CA VAL A 88 19.36 1.07 14.52
C VAL A 88 19.92 2.49 14.42
N MET A 89 19.11 3.51 14.70
CA MET A 89 19.48 4.92 14.52
C MET A 89 20.26 5.49 15.71
N GLY A 90 20.23 4.83 16.87
CA GLY A 90 20.68 5.40 18.15
C GLY A 90 19.65 6.38 18.72
N ASP A 91 19.72 6.65 20.03
CA ASP A 91 18.81 7.64 20.63
C ASP A 91 18.97 9.00 19.93
N PRO A 92 17.87 9.65 19.51
CA PRO A 92 17.95 11.03 19.09
C PRO A 92 18.47 11.85 20.28
N LYS A 93 19.63 12.48 20.12
CA LYS A 93 20.20 13.42 21.09
C LYS A 93 19.27 14.60 21.33
#